data_AF-A0A6P0XPE6-F1
#
_entry.id   AF-A0A6P0XPE6-F1
#
_cell.length_a   1.000
_cell.length_b   1.000
_cell.length_c   1.000
_cell.angle_alpha   90.00
_cell.angle_beta   90.00
_cell.angle_gamma   90.00
#
_symmetry.space_group_name_H-M   'P 1'
#
loop_
_entity.id
_entity.type
_entity.pdbx_description
1 polymer ?
#
loop_
_entity_poly.entity_id
_entity_poly.type
_entity_poly.pdbx_seq_one_letter_code
_entity_poly.pdbx_strand_id
1 'polypeptide(L)'
;VGGGVIMVPLQILLLGESIKVAIQTSLGVIVITAFSACIGHAIRGNVLWEPGVLLGFGGLLGVQFSTRFLPKLPDKIISLAFRGLLAILSIYIFGQAIMNN
;
A
#
# COMPACT_ATOMS: atom_id res chain seq x y z
N VAL A 1 7.37 -5.70 1.25
CA VAL A 1 6.37 -5.11 0.33
C VAL A 1 5.02 -5.67 0.74
N GLY A 2 4.23 -4.88 1.50
CA GLY A 2 2.89 -5.31 1.87
C GLY A 2 2.05 -5.37 0.59
N GLY A 3 1.47 -6.53 0.28
CA GLY A 3 0.85 -6.85 -1.01
C GLY A 3 -0.37 -6.00 -1.41
N GLY A 4 -0.57 -4.79 -0.86
CA GLY A 4 -1.69 -3.90 -1.13
C GLY A 4 -1.90 -3.55 -2.59
N VAL A 5 -0.80 -3.44 -3.35
CA VAL A 5 -0.84 -3.21 -4.80
C VAL A 5 -1.57 -4.34 -5.54
N ILE A 6 -1.55 -5.56 -4.98
CA ILE A 6 -2.23 -6.73 -5.52
C ILE A 6 -3.56 -6.96 -4.80
N MET A 7 -3.61 -6.79 -3.47
CA MET A 7 -4.82 -7.00 -2.66
C MET A 7 -5.94 -6.04 -3.04
N VAL A 8 -5.67 -4.74 -3.20
CA VAL A 8 -6.74 -3.76 -3.46
C VAL A 8 -7.44 -4.05 -4.80
N PRO A 9 -6.74 -4.28 -5.93
CA PRO A 9 -7.41 -4.68 -7.17
C PRO A 9 -8.17 -6.00 -7.04
N LEU A 10 -7.60 -7.00 -6.35
CA LEU A 10 -8.27 -8.28 -6.15
C LEU A 10 -9.56 -8.14 -5.34
N GLN A 11 -9.57 -7.34 -4.28
CA GLN A 11 -10.78 -7.08 -3.48
C GLN A 11 -11.86 -6.38 -4.32
N ILE A 12 -11.49 -5.43 -5.16
CA ILE A 12 -12.44 -4.75 -6.05
C ILE A 12 -12.98 -5.70 -7.12
N LEU A 13 -12.11 -6.48 -7.77
CA LEU A 13 -12.48 -7.35 -8.89
C LEU A 13 -13.21 -8.63 -8.46
N LEU A 14 -12.77 -9.25 -7.36
CA LEU A 14 -13.29 -10.55 -6.90
C LEU A 14 -14.39 -10.40 -5.85
N LEU A 15 -14.28 -9.43 -4.93
CA LEU A 15 -15.25 -9.24 -3.85
C LEU A 15 -16.24 -8.10 -4.14
N GLY A 16 -16.02 -7.31 -5.20
CA GLY A 16 -16.89 -6.18 -5.54
C GLY A 16 -16.87 -5.06 -4.51
N GLU A 17 -15.84 -5.00 -3.65
CA GLU A 17 -15.74 -3.97 -2.62
C GLU A 17 -15.58 -2.58 -3.23
N SER A 18 -16.17 -1.57 -2.57
CA SER A 18 -15.89 -0.19 -2.92
C SER A 18 -14.41 0.13 -2.71
N ILE A 19 -13.85 0.99 -3.55
CA ILE A 19 -12.42 1.31 -3.54
C ILE A 19 -11.92 1.78 -2.17
N LYS A 20 -12.76 2.53 -1.44
CA LYS A 20 -12.43 3.07 -0.12
C LYS A 20 -12.34 1.96 0.94
N VAL A 21 -13.24 0.98 0.86
CA VAL A 21 -13.25 -0.18 1.76
C VAL A 21 -12.06 -1.08 1.47
N ALA A 22 -11.80 -1.40 0.19
CA ALA A 22 -10.65 -2.23 -0.21
C ALA A 22 -9.30 -1.62 0.23
N ILE A 23 -9.13 -0.29 0.11
CA ILE A 23 -7.94 0.40 0.61
C ILE A 23 -7.81 0.26 2.14
N GLN A 24 -8.91 0.41 2.88
CA GLN A 24 -8.88 0.31 4.34
C GLN A 24 -8.57 -1.11 4.84
N THR A 25 -9.25 -2.12 4.28
CA THR A 25 -9.09 -3.51 4.69
C THR A 25 -7.69 -4.04 4.35
N SER A 26 -7.19 -3.75 3.14
CA SER A 26 -5.81 -4.11 2.75
C SER A 26 -4.76 -3.44 3.64
N LEU A 27 -4.94 -2.17 4.02
CA LEU A 27 -4.05 -1.48 4.95
C LEU A 27 -4.00 -2.18 6.30
N GLY A 28 -5.15 -2.64 6.82
CA GLY A 28 -5.21 -3.43 8.04
C GLY A 28 -4.35 -4.70 7.96
N VAL A 29 -4.45 -5.44 6.85
CA VAL A 29 -3.61 -6.62 6.61
C VAL A 29 -2.13 -6.27 6.49
N ILE A 30 -1.80 -5.16 5.83
CA ILE A 30 -0.42 -4.67 5.71
C ILE A 30 0.18 -4.38 7.08
N VAL A 31 -0.58 -3.77 8.00
CA VAL A 31 -0.10 -3.49 9.37
C VAL A 31 0.25 -4.78 10.10
N ILE A 32 -0.64 -5.78 10.07
CA ILE A 32 -0.42 -7.07 10.74
C ILE A 32 0.80 -7.79 10.15
N THR A 33 0.89 -7.85 8.82
CA THR A 33 1.99 -8.53 8.12
C THR A 33 3.33 -7.82 8.32
N ALA A 34 3.34 -6.47 8.30
CA ALA A 34 4.53 -5.68 8.58
C ALA A 34 5.01 -5.83 10.02
N PHE A 35 4.09 -5.88 10.99
CA PHE A 35 4.42 -6.11 12.39
C PHE A 35 5.05 -7.50 12.60
N SER A 36 4.44 -8.54 12.02
CA SER A 36 4.99 -9.91 12.03
C SER A 36 6.38 -9.97 11.40
N ALA A 37 6.57 -9.34 10.24
CA ALA A 37 7.86 -9.26 9.57
C ALA A 37 8.90 -8.51 10.42
N CYS A 38 8.52 -7.39 11.04
CA CYS A 38 9.39 -6.60 11.91
C CYS A 38 9.92 -7.44 13.07
N ILE A 39 9.04 -8.19 13.77
CA ILE A 39 9.45 -9.11 14.84
C ILE A 39 10.42 -10.17 14.30
N GLY A 40 10.08 -10.80 13.17
CA GLY A 40 10.94 -11.82 12.56
C GLY A 40 12.33 -11.31 12.20
N HIS A 41 12.43 -10.08 11.70
CA HIS A 41 13.71 -9.42 11.40
C HIS A 41 14.44 -8.95 12.67
N ALA A 42 13.73 -8.49 13.69
CA ALA A 42 14.29 -8.03 14.95
C ALA A 42 14.99 -9.17 15.69
N ILE A 43 14.37 -10.36 15.73
CA ILE A 43 14.97 -11.57 16.32
C ILE A 43 16.26 -11.97 15.61
N ARG A 44 16.35 -11.73 14.30
CA ARG A 44 17.53 -12.04 13.48
C ARG A 44 18.60 -10.95 13.51
N GLY A 45 18.41 -9.87 14.27
CA GLY A 45 19.34 -8.73 14.35
C GLY A 45 19.43 -7.88 13.08
N ASN A 46 18.54 -8.09 12.11
CA ASN A 46 18.59 -7.43 10.79
C ASN A 46 17.70 -6.18 10.71
N VAL A 47 17.48 -5.49 11.84
CA VAL A 47 16.65 -4.29 11.89
C VAL A 47 17.54 -3.06 12.03
N LEU A 48 17.48 -2.19 11.03
CA LEU A 48 18.08 -0.87 11.08
C LEU A 48 17.11 0.07 11.83
N TRP A 49 17.32 0.22 13.13
CA TRP A 49 16.41 0.96 14.02
C TRP A 49 16.35 2.46 13.70
N GLU A 50 17.47 3.10 13.40
CA GLU A 50 17.52 4.54 13.05
C GLU A 50 16.63 4.90 11.84
N PRO A 51 16.85 4.31 10.63
CA PRO A 51 15.97 4.58 9.50
C PRO A 51 14.57 4.02 9.72
N GLY A 52 14.41 2.92 10.46
CA GLY A 52 13.11 2.33 10.78
C GLY A 52 12.22 3.29 11.60
N VAL A 53 12.77 3.92 12.63
CA VAL A 53 12.05 4.91 13.44
C VAL A 53 11.76 6.17 12.63
N LEU A 54 12.72 6.68 11.85
CA LEU A 54 12.50 7.87 11.01
C LEU A 54 11.37 7.65 9.99
N LEU A 55 11.40 6.52 9.30
CA LEU A 55 10.35 6.12 8.35
C LEU A 55 9.01 5.88 9.05
N GLY A 56 9.03 5.24 10.22
CA GLY A 56 7.83 5.03 11.03
C GLY A 56 7.18 6.34 11.44
N PHE A 57 7.98 7.31 11.90
CA PHE A 57 7.49 8.63 12.28
C PHE A 57 6.95 9.41 11.07
N GLY A 58 7.66 9.40 9.95
CA GLY A 58 7.20 10.00 8.70
C GLY A 58 5.90 9.37 8.19
N GLY A 59 5.79 8.04 8.30
CA GLY A 59 4.59 7.28 7.97
C GLY A 59 3.40 7.63 8.86
N LEU A 60 3.62 7.74 10.19
CA LEU A 60 2.58 8.18 11.14
C LEU A 60 2.06 9.56 10.79
N LEU A 61 2.94 10.53 10.54
CA LEU A 61 2.52 11.88 10.11
C LEU A 61 1.73 11.81 8.80
N GLY A 62 2.27 11.10 7.80
CA GLY A 62 1.61 10.94 6.49
C GLY A 62 0.21 10.33 6.59
N VAL A 63 0.01 9.32 7.45
CA VAL A 63 -1.30 8.67 7.64
C VAL A 63 -2.30 9.61 8.31
N GLN A 64 -1.86 10.40 9.29
CA GLN A 64 -2.74 11.36 9.98
C GLN A 64 -3.25 12.45 9.03
N PHE A 65 -2.37 12.96 8.16
CA PHE A 65 -2.78 13.88 7.10
C PHE A 65 -3.72 13.17 6.12
N SER A 66 -3.31 12.03 5.57
CA SER A 66 -4.06 11.32 4.52
C SER A 66 -5.47 10.93 4.97
N THR A 67 -5.63 10.38 6.18
CA THR A 67 -6.92 9.95 6.72
C THR A 67 -7.88 11.10 7.01
N ARG A 68 -7.39 12.32 7.25
CA ARG A 68 -8.22 13.52 7.43
C ARG A 68 -8.77 14.04 6.10
N PHE A 69 -8.01 13.94 5.01
CA PHE A 69 -8.40 14.43 3.68
C PHE A 69 -9.14 13.37 2.85
N LEU A 70 -8.82 12.09 3.00
CA LEU A 70 -9.41 11.00 2.22
C LEU A 70 -10.94 10.93 2.24
N PRO A 71 -11.65 11.16 3.38
CA PRO A 71 -13.11 11.16 3.40
C PRO A 71 -13.73 12.36 2.68
N LYS A 72 -12.98 13.46 2.54
CA LYS A 72 -13.46 14.71 1.90
C LYS A 72 -13.31 14.68 0.38
N LEU A 73 -12.54 13.73 -0.17
CA LEU A 73 -12.29 13.61 -1.60
C LEU A 73 -13.45 12.89 -2.30
N PRO A 74 -13.91 13.39 -3.47
CA PRO A 74 -14.89 12.69 -4.28
C PRO A 74 -14.40 11.30 -4.72
N ASP A 75 -15.26 10.29 -4.65
CA ASP A 75 -14.88 8.91 -4.99
C ASP A 75 -14.41 8.76 -6.44
N LYS A 76 -14.90 9.62 -7.36
CA LYS A 76 -14.41 9.70 -8.74
C LYS A 76 -12.91 10.04 -8.82
N ILE A 77 -12.43 10.96 -7.98
CA ILE A 77 -11.02 11.37 -7.97
C ILE A 77 -10.15 10.23 -7.42
N ILE A 78 -10.60 9.59 -6.33
CA ILE A 78 -9.89 8.44 -5.73
C ILE A 78 -9.81 7.29 -6.74
N SER A 79 -10.92 6.98 -7.41
CA SER A 79 -10.99 5.97 -8.46
C SER A 79 -10.07 6.29 -9.64
N LEU A 80 -10.08 7.53 -10.13
CA LEU A 80 -9.22 7.95 -11.23
C LEU A 80 -7.73 7.86 -10.86
N ALA A 81 -7.37 8.34 -9.67
CA ALA A 81 -5.99 8.27 -9.17
C ALA A 81 -5.50 6.83 -9.04
N PHE A 82 -6.34 5.95 -8.47
CA PHE A 82 -6.01 4.54 -8.32
C PHE A 82 -5.90 3.82 -9.67
N ARG A 83 -6.83 4.08 -10.61
CA ARG A 83 -6.76 3.55 -11.98
C ARG A 83 -5.50 4.03 -12.70
N GLY A 84 -5.12 5.30 -12.52
CA GLY A 84 -3.87 5.87 -13.04
C GLY A 84 -2.64 5.17 -12.47
N LEU A 85 -2.60 4.95 -11.15
CA LEU A 85 -1.53 4.20 -10.49
C LEU A 85 -1.40 2.78 -11.07
N LEU A 86 -2.52 2.06 -11.21
CA LEU A 86 -2.51 0.71 -11.79
C LEU A 86 -2.06 0.69 -13.25
N ALA A 87 -2.49 1.67 -14.05
CA ALA A 87 -2.05 1.78 -15.44
C ALA A 87 -0.54 2.01 -15.54
N ILE A 88 0.01 2.94 -14.74
CA ILE A 88 1.46 3.20 -14.67
C ILE A 88 2.20 1.93 -14.26
N LEU A 89 1.73 1.25 -13.22
CA LEU A 89 2.36 0.03 -12.74
C LEU A 89 2.32 -1.10 -13.77
N SER A 90 1.18 -1.26 -14.45
CA SER A 90 1.02 -2.25 -15.52
C SER A 90 2.02 -1.99 -16.66
N ILE A 91 2.18 -0.74 -17.08
CA ILE A 91 3.15 -0.36 -18.11
C ILE A 91 4.57 -0.61 -17.62
N TYR A 92 4.89 -0.22 -16.38
CA TYR A 92 6.22 -0.40 -15.80
C TYR A 92 6.63 -1.88 -15.73
N ILE A 93 5.76 -2.74 -15.19
CA ILE A 93 6.01 -4.18 -15.07
C ILE A 93 6.15 -4.81 -16.46
N PHE A 94 5.28 -4.43 -17.40
CA PHE A 94 5.35 -4.94 -18.77
C PHE A 94 6.64 -4.50 -19.48
N GLY A 95 7.06 -3.25 -19.32
CA GLY A 95 8.33 -2.75 -19.84
C GLY A 95 9.53 -3.47 -19.23
N GLN A 96 9.52 -3.68 -17.91
CA GLN A 96 10.56 -4.45 -17.22
C GLN A 96 10.59 -5.90 -17.69
N ALA A 97 9.44 -6.54 -17.91
CA ALA A 97 9.34 -7.90 -18.40
C ALA A 97 9.91 -8.07 -19.82
N ILE A 98 9.80 -7.03 -20.66
CA ILE A 98 10.39 -7.01 -22.00
C ILE A 98 11.89 -6.72 -21.96
N MET A 99 12.34 -5.80 -21.12
CA MET A 99 13.77 -5.41 -21.04
C MET A 99 14.65 -6.43 -20.31
N ASN A 100 14.06 -7.25 -19.44
CA ASN A 100 14.78 -8.24 -18.64
C ASN A 100 14.76 -9.65 -19.28
N ASN A 101 14.49 -9.72 -20.58
CA ASN A 101 14.45 -10.91 -21.42
C ASN A 101 15.27 -10.63 -22.69
#